data_AF-A0A101A7B7-F1
#
_entry.id   AF-A0A101A7B7-F1
#
_cell.length_a   1.000
_cell.length_b   1.000
_cell.length_c   1.000
_cell.angle_alpha   90.00
_cell.angle_beta   90.00
_cell.angle_gamma   90.00
#
_symmetry.space_group_name_H-M   'P 1'
#
loop_
_entity.id
_entity.type
_entity.pdbx_description
1 polymer ?
#
loop_
_entity_poly.entity_id
_entity_poly.type
_entity_poly.pdbx_seq_one_letter_code
_entity_poly.pdbx_strand_id
1 'polypeptide(L)'
;MPITPDQIERTARRVTDKHLAPRNKWDRDPDDRRTREAAAPAVYAACRELMAAIAGQAAPDEALVDLMHVTGYSTAGFSGFNAKVLLLVATDRRIWFCRHGKGSIKVLQPLDYGAITIEQKRVFLGWPKLDGTTITCDGSTAEWLTSLRSGHRQPAPWLQPTQPAGTIPSQPAPANWYPDPYRRSELRYWDGSRWTPHVSTNGITAQDPIGQ
;
A
#
# COMPACT_ATOMS: atom_id res chain seq x y z
N MET A 1 -6.75 -12.15 7.86
CA MET A 1 -7.51 -12.18 6.57
C MET A 1 -6.54 -12.57 5.48
N PRO A 2 -6.95 -13.36 4.47
CA PRO A 2 -6.04 -13.81 3.43
C PRO A 2 -5.55 -12.64 2.57
N ILE A 3 -4.38 -12.79 1.97
CA ILE A 3 -3.85 -11.84 0.99
C ILE A 3 -4.79 -11.82 -0.22
N THR A 4 -5.40 -10.67 -0.49
CA THR A 4 -6.43 -10.54 -1.54
C THR A 4 -5.81 -10.25 -2.93
N PRO A 5 -6.51 -10.60 -4.03
CA PRO A 5 -6.06 -10.25 -5.38
C PRO A 5 -5.85 -8.73 -5.60
N ASP A 6 -6.65 -7.91 -4.92
CA ASP A 6 -6.52 -6.45 -4.94
C ASP A 6 -5.22 -5.98 -4.27
N GLN A 7 -4.83 -6.58 -3.15
CA GLN A 7 -3.54 -6.31 -2.50
C GLN A 7 -2.34 -6.74 -3.36
N ILE A 8 -2.46 -7.84 -4.10
CA ILE A 8 -1.44 -8.30 -5.07
C ILE A 8 -1.26 -7.24 -6.16
N GLU A 9 -2.36 -6.76 -6.74
CA GLU A 9 -2.37 -5.76 -7.80
C GLU A 9 -1.82 -4.40 -7.30
N ARG A 10 -2.25 -3.91 -6.12
CA ARG A 10 -1.73 -2.67 -5.51
C ARG A 10 -0.23 -2.75 -5.24
N THR A 11 0.23 -3.89 -4.73
CA THR A 11 1.65 -4.14 -4.47
C THR A 11 2.45 -4.04 -5.76
N ALA A 12 2.01 -4.74 -6.81
CA ALA A 12 2.69 -4.72 -8.09
C ALA A 12 2.74 -3.31 -8.69
N ARG A 13 1.64 -2.55 -8.62
CA ARG A 13 1.60 -1.15 -9.06
C ARG A 13 2.58 -0.29 -8.29
N ARG A 14 2.55 -0.34 -6.96
CA ARG A 14 3.44 0.44 -6.09
C ARG A 14 4.92 0.16 -6.37
N VAL A 15 5.29 -1.11 -6.53
CA VAL A 15 6.67 -1.51 -6.85
C VAL A 15 7.09 -1.00 -8.23
N THR A 16 6.20 -1.08 -9.22
CA THR A 16 6.45 -0.55 -10.57
C THR A 16 6.54 0.98 -10.59
N ASP A 17 5.66 1.70 -9.88
CA ASP A 17 5.71 3.16 -9.78
C ASP A 17 7.04 3.62 -9.16
N LYS A 18 7.49 2.93 -8.10
CA LYS A 18 8.79 3.17 -7.48
C LYS A 18 9.97 2.79 -8.38
N HIS A 19 9.81 1.80 -9.26
CA HIS A 19 10.80 1.44 -10.26
C HIS A 19 10.95 2.52 -11.35
N LEU A 20 9.83 3.11 -11.77
CA LEU A 20 9.78 4.18 -12.76
C LEU A 20 10.31 5.50 -12.21
N ALA A 21 10.23 5.71 -10.89
CA ALA A 21 10.73 6.92 -10.24
C ALA A 21 12.21 7.18 -10.57
N PRO A 22 12.61 8.45 -10.73
CA PRO A 22 13.98 8.81 -11.07
C PRO A 22 14.95 8.38 -9.98
N ARG A 23 16.04 7.70 -10.38
CA ARG A 23 17.09 7.22 -9.46
C ARG A 23 17.89 8.36 -8.82
N ASN A 24 17.88 9.55 -9.42
CA ASN A 24 18.52 10.75 -8.88
C ASN A 24 17.67 12.00 -9.20
N LYS A 25 17.89 13.09 -8.44
CA LYS A 25 17.10 14.34 -8.50
C LYS A 25 16.92 14.93 -9.90
N TRP A 26 17.83 14.62 -10.82
CA TRP A 26 17.91 15.30 -12.10
C TRP A 26 17.48 14.45 -13.29
N ASP A 27 17.27 13.14 -13.08
CA ASP A 27 16.88 12.17 -14.11
C ASP A 27 17.55 12.42 -15.47
N ARG A 28 18.87 12.70 -15.45
CA ARG A 28 19.59 13.28 -16.60
C ARG A 28 19.86 12.29 -17.73
N ASP A 29 19.57 11.00 -17.52
CA ASP A 29 19.86 9.94 -18.47
C ASP A 29 18.56 9.46 -19.14
N PRO A 30 18.23 9.98 -20.34
CA PRO A 30 17.02 9.60 -21.06
C PRO A 30 17.04 8.15 -21.55
N ASP A 31 18.22 7.55 -21.74
CA ASP A 31 18.35 6.16 -22.15
C ASP A 31 18.09 5.23 -20.96
N ASP A 32 18.61 5.54 -19.76
CA ASP A 32 18.27 4.82 -18.53
C ASP A 32 16.75 4.89 -18.23
N ARG A 33 16.14 6.06 -18.41
CA ARG A 33 14.67 6.22 -18.26
C ARG A 33 13.89 5.36 -19.24
N ARG A 34 14.22 5.41 -20.53
CA ARG A 34 13.57 4.58 -21.57
C ARG A 34 13.74 3.09 -21.24
N THR A 35 14.90 2.71 -20.74
CA THR A 35 15.21 1.33 -20.37
C THR A 35 14.40 0.88 -19.14
N ARG A 36 14.24 1.74 -18.13
CA ARG A 36 13.34 1.51 -16.98
C ARG A 36 11.88 1.34 -17.40
N GLU A 37 11.39 2.23 -18.26
CA GLU A 37 10.04 2.16 -18.81
C GLU A 37 9.80 0.85 -19.57
N ALA A 38 10.77 0.44 -20.40
CA ALA A 38 10.69 -0.82 -21.14
C ALA A 38 10.76 -2.06 -20.24
N ALA A 39 11.44 -1.98 -19.08
CA ALA A 39 11.52 -3.05 -18.09
C ALA A 39 10.30 -3.10 -17.15
N ALA A 40 9.51 -2.03 -17.05
CA ALA A 40 8.39 -1.91 -16.12
C ALA A 40 7.33 -3.02 -16.22
N PRO A 41 6.92 -3.49 -17.42
CA PRO A 41 5.99 -4.62 -17.54
C PRO A 41 6.55 -5.92 -16.96
N ALA A 42 7.86 -6.17 -17.12
CA ALA A 42 8.52 -7.36 -16.58
C ALA A 42 8.65 -7.28 -15.04
N VAL A 43 8.93 -6.10 -14.49
CA VAL A 43 8.93 -5.85 -13.03
C VAL A 43 7.53 -6.07 -12.44
N TYR A 44 6.51 -5.57 -13.14
CA TYR A 44 5.11 -5.72 -12.75
C TYR A 44 4.68 -7.19 -12.69
N ALA A 45 4.94 -7.95 -13.76
CA ALA A 45 4.63 -9.37 -13.84
C ALA A 45 5.38 -10.17 -12.75
N ALA A 46 6.68 -9.92 -12.59
CA ALA A 46 7.48 -10.55 -11.55
C ALA A 46 6.94 -10.29 -10.14
N CYS A 47 6.52 -9.06 -9.85
CA CYS A 47 5.94 -8.72 -8.55
C CYS A 47 4.60 -9.42 -8.31
N ARG A 48 3.72 -9.50 -9.32
CA ARG A 48 2.45 -10.24 -9.22
C ARG A 48 2.68 -11.72 -8.99
N GLU A 49 3.62 -12.33 -9.71
CA GLU A 49 3.97 -13.74 -9.54
C GLU A 49 4.48 -14.04 -8.13
N LEU A 50 5.38 -13.21 -7.59
CA LEU A 50 5.88 -13.37 -6.22
C LEU A 50 4.74 -13.25 -5.19
N MET A 51 3.91 -12.22 -5.29
CA MET A 51 2.80 -12.00 -4.36
C MET A 51 1.73 -13.09 -4.45
N ALA A 52 1.43 -13.59 -5.66
CA ALA A 52 0.52 -14.73 -5.84
C ALA A 52 1.09 -16.02 -5.25
N ALA A 53 2.40 -16.26 -5.40
CA ALA A 53 3.05 -17.42 -4.81
C ALA A 53 3.06 -17.35 -3.27
N ILE A 54 3.25 -16.16 -2.70
CA ILE A 54 3.10 -15.93 -1.25
C ILE A 54 1.65 -16.20 -0.82
N ALA A 55 0.67 -15.62 -1.51
CA ALA A 55 -0.75 -15.80 -1.18
C ALA A 55 -1.18 -17.27 -1.20
N GLY A 56 -0.62 -18.09 -2.11
CA GLY A 56 -0.88 -19.52 -2.18
C GLY A 56 -0.21 -20.35 -1.06
N GLN A 57 0.81 -19.82 -0.38
CA GLN A 57 1.54 -20.49 0.71
C GLN A 57 1.28 -19.87 2.10
N ALA A 58 0.71 -18.67 2.13
CA ALA A 58 0.28 -18.00 3.33
C ALA A 58 -0.94 -18.71 3.93
N ALA A 59 -1.05 -18.71 5.26
CA ALA A 59 -2.23 -19.30 5.87
C ALA A 59 -3.48 -18.43 5.58
N PRO A 60 -4.70 -19.01 5.62
CA PRO A 60 -5.93 -18.33 5.21
C PRO A 60 -6.25 -17.08 6.03
N ASP A 61 -5.76 -17.01 7.25
CA ASP A 61 -5.96 -15.91 8.19
C ASP A 61 -4.74 -14.97 8.27
N GLU A 62 -3.65 -15.26 7.53
CA GLU A 62 -2.40 -14.48 7.49
C GLU A 62 -2.59 -13.13 6.77
N ALA A 63 -2.51 -12.04 7.51
CA ALA A 63 -2.74 -10.69 7.00
C ALA A 63 -1.45 -10.03 6.51
N LEU A 64 -1.51 -9.42 5.33
CA LEU A 64 -0.43 -8.59 4.79
C LEU A 64 -0.31 -7.29 5.60
N VAL A 65 0.90 -7.00 6.10
CA VAL A 65 1.18 -5.83 6.95
C VAL A 65 1.87 -4.74 6.15
N ASP A 66 3.00 -5.03 5.53
CA ASP A 66 3.75 -4.07 4.73
C ASP A 66 4.74 -4.81 3.84
N LEU A 67 5.46 -4.12 2.96
CA LEU A 67 6.56 -4.71 2.23
C LEU A 67 7.63 -3.71 1.85
N MET A 68 8.86 -4.19 1.81
CA MET A 68 10.01 -3.51 1.21
C MET A 68 10.35 -4.20 -0.11
N HIS A 69 10.89 -3.43 -1.05
CA HIS A 69 11.27 -3.93 -2.36
C HIS A 69 12.61 -3.37 -2.82
N VAL A 70 13.30 -4.15 -3.64
CA VAL A 70 14.45 -3.71 -4.43
C VAL A 70 14.21 -4.19 -5.86
N THR A 71 14.26 -3.26 -6.81
CA THR A 71 14.06 -3.57 -8.23
C THR A 71 15.29 -3.24 -9.05
N GLY A 72 15.51 -4.05 -10.08
CA GLY A 72 16.52 -3.84 -11.10
C GLY A 72 16.15 -4.59 -12.36
N TYR A 73 16.95 -4.42 -13.40
CA TYR A 73 16.80 -5.16 -14.65
C TYR A 73 18.16 -5.44 -15.25
N SER A 74 18.18 -6.35 -16.20
CA SER A 74 19.34 -6.67 -17.03
C SER A 74 18.89 -6.80 -18.48
N THR A 75 19.65 -6.22 -19.40
CA THR A 75 19.50 -6.38 -20.84
C THR A 75 20.19 -7.63 -21.38
N ALA A 76 20.95 -8.35 -20.55
CA ALA A 76 21.67 -9.53 -20.97
C ALA A 76 20.72 -10.69 -21.32
N GLY A 77 20.45 -10.90 -22.62
CA GLY A 77 19.76 -12.05 -23.18
C GLY A 77 19.04 -11.77 -24.50
N PHE A 78 18.87 -12.81 -25.32
CA PHE A 78 18.12 -12.77 -26.60
C PHE A 78 16.58 -12.65 -26.40
N SER A 79 16.08 -12.71 -25.17
CA SER A 79 14.65 -12.78 -24.82
C SER A 79 14.06 -11.50 -24.21
N GLY A 80 14.74 -10.35 -24.32
CA GLY A 80 14.29 -9.07 -23.76
C GLY A 80 14.75 -8.81 -22.31
N PHE A 81 14.06 -7.89 -21.63
CA PHE A 81 14.43 -7.41 -20.29
C PHE A 81 14.24 -8.47 -19.20
N ASN A 82 15.31 -8.79 -18.48
CA ASN A 82 15.25 -9.64 -17.31
C ASN A 82 15.04 -8.78 -16.06
N ALA A 83 13.81 -8.69 -15.58
CA ALA A 83 13.50 -8.07 -14.30
C ALA A 83 14.20 -8.83 -13.16
N LYS A 84 14.73 -8.07 -12.21
CA LYS A 84 15.26 -8.55 -10.93
C LYS A 84 14.44 -7.87 -9.85
N VAL A 85 13.58 -8.65 -9.18
CA VAL A 85 12.73 -8.12 -8.11
C VAL A 85 13.06 -8.89 -6.84
N LEU A 86 13.39 -8.17 -5.79
CA LEU A 86 13.54 -8.70 -4.45
C LEU A 86 12.47 -8.06 -3.57
N LEU A 87 11.66 -8.88 -2.91
CA LEU A 87 10.63 -8.44 -1.98
C LEU A 87 10.94 -8.98 -0.58
N LEU A 88 10.82 -8.10 0.41
CA LEU A 88 10.62 -8.46 1.81
C LEU A 88 9.16 -8.18 2.14
N VAL A 89 8.34 -9.22 2.25
CA VAL A 89 6.91 -9.07 2.50
C VAL A 89 6.63 -9.42 3.96
N ALA A 90 6.14 -8.46 4.73
CA ALA A 90 5.79 -8.65 6.12
C ALA A 90 4.31 -9.00 6.25
N THR A 91 4.03 -10.08 6.97
CA THR A 91 2.69 -10.44 7.41
C THR A 91 2.55 -10.27 8.91
N ASP A 92 1.34 -10.44 9.42
CA ASP A 92 1.04 -10.45 10.84
C ASP A 92 1.67 -11.63 11.58
N ARG A 93 2.33 -12.57 10.89
CA ARG A 93 3.02 -13.72 11.51
C ARG A 93 4.49 -13.82 11.22
N ARG A 94 4.90 -13.57 9.98
CA ARG A 94 6.25 -13.85 9.48
C ARG A 94 6.64 -12.85 8.39
N ILE A 95 7.88 -12.95 7.94
CA ILE A 95 8.39 -12.24 6.78
C ILE A 95 8.69 -13.24 5.67
N TRP A 96 8.37 -12.88 4.45
CA TRP A 96 8.71 -13.63 3.27
C TRP A 96 9.84 -12.95 2.53
N PHE A 97 10.95 -13.66 2.38
CA PHE A 97 12.05 -13.26 1.52
C PHE A 97 11.87 -13.87 0.14
N CYS A 98 11.69 -13.02 -0.87
CA CYS A 98 11.33 -13.45 -2.21
C CYS A 98 12.23 -12.81 -3.25
N ARG A 99 12.70 -13.60 -4.21
CA ARG A 99 13.55 -13.13 -5.31
C ARG A 99 13.06 -13.68 -6.62
N HIS A 100 12.81 -12.78 -7.56
CA HIS A 100 12.52 -13.07 -8.96
C HIS A 100 13.67 -12.61 -9.84
N GLY A 101 14.04 -13.42 -10.81
CA GLY A 101 15.10 -13.08 -11.76
C GLY A 101 15.16 -14.08 -12.89
N LYS A 102 15.58 -13.62 -14.08
CA LYS A 102 15.60 -14.44 -15.30
C LYS A 102 14.22 -15.07 -15.59
N GLY A 103 13.15 -14.27 -15.47
CA GLY A 103 11.78 -14.70 -15.79
C GLY A 103 11.18 -15.78 -14.88
N SER A 104 11.74 -16.01 -13.69
CA SER A 104 11.23 -17.03 -12.75
C SER A 104 11.50 -16.66 -11.29
N ILE A 105 10.68 -17.20 -10.40
CA ILE A 105 10.92 -17.14 -8.95
C ILE A 105 12.16 -18.00 -8.63
N LYS A 106 13.14 -17.39 -7.98
CA LYS A 106 14.40 -18.03 -7.56
C LYS A 106 14.41 -18.37 -6.08
N VAL A 107 13.80 -17.51 -5.26
CA VAL A 107 13.70 -17.69 -3.80
C VAL A 107 12.31 -17.29 -3.37
N LEU A 108 11.74 -18.09 -2.47
CA LEU A 108 10.47 -17.83 -1.79
C LEU A 108 10.56 -18.53 -0.44
N GLN A 109 10.90 -17.77 0.60
CA GLN A 109 11.20 -18.35 1.91
C GLN A 109 10.48 -17.60 3.03
N PRO A 110 9.66 -18.30 3.84
CA PRO A 110 9.11 -17.74 5.07
C PRO A 110 10.18 -17.72 6.18
N LEU A 111 10.16 -16.66 6.98
CA LEU A 111 11.10 -16.38 8.06
C LEU A 111 10.32 -15.83 9.25
N ASP A 112 10.46 -16.45 10.42
CA ASP A 112 9.89 -15.91 11.64
C ASP A 112 10.58 -14.62 12.06
N TYR A 113 9.82 -13.67 12.62
CA TYR A 113 10.36 -12.41 13.14
C TYR A 113 11.44 -12.62 14.21
N GLY A 114 11.38 -13.73 14.96
CA GLY A 114 12.38 -14.09 15.95
C GLY A 114 13.68 -14.65 15.36
N ALA A 115 13.64 -15.19 14.14
CA ALA A 115 14.79 -15.75 13.44
C ALA A 115 15.62 -14.69 12.68
N ILE A 116 15.17 -13.44 12.67
CA ILE A 116 15.83 -12.33 11.98
C ILE A 116 16.72 -11.58 12.96
N THR A 117 18.01 -11.55 12.67
CA THR A 117 18.99 -10.79 13.45
C THR A 117 19.24 -9.43 12.79
N ILE A 118 19.18 -8.36 13.60
CA ILE A 118 19.43 -6.99 13.15
C ILE A 118 20.67 -6.48 13.87
N GLU A 119 21.78 -6.26 13.16
CA GLU A 119 23.04 -5.74 13.73
C GLU A 119 23.51 -4.55 12.91
N GLN A 120 23.93 -3.46 13.57
CA GLN A 120 24.48 -2.27 12.92
C GLN A 120 23.62 -1.73 11.75
N LYS A 121 22.29 -1.79 11.88
CA LYS A 121 21.32 -1.44 10.81
C LYS A 121 21.36 -2.35 9.57
N ARG A 122 21.83 -3.58 9.71
CA ARG A 122 21.85 -4.62 8.65
C ARG A 122 21.04 -5.83 9.11
N VAL A 123 20.47 -6.54 8.13
CA VAL A 123 19.56 -7.66 8.38
C VAL A 123 20.26 -8.95 7.99
N PHE A 124 20.41 -9.84 8.95
CA PHE A 124 21.00 -11.16 8.76
C PHE A 124 19.89 -12.20 8.84
N LEU A 125 19.72 -12.94 7.75
CA LEU A 125 18.81 -14.08 7.71
C LEU A 125 19.64 -15.33 8.07
N GLY A 126 19.28 -16.01 9.17
CA GLY A 126 20.06 -17.09 9.75
C GLY A 126 20.23 -18.34 8.86
N TRP A 127 21.28 -19.11 9.16
CA TRP A 127 21.60 -20.44 8.60
C TRP A 127 20.55 -21.53 8.99
N PRO A 128 20.39 -22.66 8.25
CA PRO A 128 21.10 -23.12 7.06
C PRO A 128 20.13 -23.37 5.87
N LYS A 129 19.99 -22.41 4.95
CA LYS A 129 19.47 -22.65 3.58
C LYS A 129 19.49 -21.41 2.67
N LEU A 130 19.80 -20.24 3.22
CA LEU A 130 20.22 -19.11 2.41
C LEU A 130 21.73 -19.21 2.29
N ASP A 131 22.23 -19.67 1.16
CA ASP A 131 23.65 -19.60 0.86
C ASP A 131 24.12 -18.14 1.05
N GLY A 132 24.82 -17.87 2.15
CA GLY A 132 25.54 -16.63 2.43
C GLY A 132 24.79 -15.30 2.28
N THR A 133 23.45 -15.27 2.27
CA THR A 133 22.70 -14.05 1.92
C THR A 133 22.53 -13.16 3.14
N THR A 134 23.57 -12.38 3.45
CA THR A 134 23.39 -11.16 4.22
C THR A 134 22.61 -10.17 3.37
N ILE A 135 21.37 -9.87 3.75
CA ILE A 135 20.67 -8.77 3.10
C ILE A 135 21.27 -7.49 3.70
N THR A 136 22.18 -6.88 2.95
CA THR A 136 22.57 -5.51 3.25
C THR A 136 21.40 -4.63 2.88
N CYS A 137 20.54 -4.40 3.86
CA CYS A 137 19.53 -3.37 3.78
C CYS A 137 20.12 -2.05 4.28
N ASP A 138 19.46 -0.96 3.90
CA ASP A 138 19.73 0.36 4.45
C ASP A 138 19.16 0.51 5.87
N GLY A 139 19.46 1.66 6.51
CA GLY A 139 18.95 1.99 7.83
C GLY A 139 17.43 1.95 7.93
N SER A 140 16.72 2.38 6.89
CA SER A 140 15.26 2.37 6.84
C SER A 140 14.67 0.97 6.93
N THR A 141 15.27 -0.02 6.27
CA THR A 141 14.76 -1.40 6.32
C THR A 141 14.98 -2.01 7.70
N ALA A 142 16.12 -1.73 8.34
CA ALA A 142 16.39 -2.20 9.70
C ALA A 142 15.45 -1.58 10.74
N GLU A 143 15.16 -0.28 10.61
CA GLU A 143 14.18 0.43 11.45
C GLU A 143 12.77 -0.13 11.24
N TRP A 144 12.37 -0.36 9.99
CA TRP A 144 11.09 -0.98 9.65
C TRP A 144 10.92 -2.37 10.27
N LEU A 145 11.92 -3.25 10.15
CA LEU A 145 11.88 -4.58 10.79
C LEU A 145 11.85 -4.49 12.32
N THR A 146 12.58 -3.53 12.89
CA THR A 146 12.57 -3.30 14.34
C THR A 146 11.16 -2.91 14.81
N SER A 147 10.48 -2.02 14.06
CA SER A 147 9.08 -1.64 14.33
C SER A 147 8.14 -2.84 14.28
N LEU A 148 8.23 -3.68 13.24
CA LEU A 148 7.41 -4.89 13.14
C LEU A 148 7.66 -5.89 14.28
N ARG A 149 8.92 -6.07 14.68
CA ARG A 149 9.30 -6.93 15.82
C ARG A 149 8.77 -6.40 17.15
N SER A 150 8.66 -5.08 17.30
CA SER A 150 8.10 -4.45 18.50
C SER A 150 6.57 -4.62 18.65
N GLY A 151 5.91 -5.17 17.63
CA GLY A 151 4.46 -5.43 17.65
C GLY A 151 3.64 -4.48 16.77
N HIS A 152 4.27 -3.56 16.03
CA HIS A 152 3.58 -2.66 15.11
C HIS A 152 3.15 -3.39 13.82
N ARG A 153 2.18 -4.30 13.91
CA ARG A 153 1.67 -5.13 12.80
C ARG A 153 0.42 -4.56 12.13
N GLN A 154 0.30 -3.23 12.11
CA GLN A 154 -0.82 -2.58 11.42
C GLN A 154 -0.58 -2.57 9.89
N PRO A 155 -1.57 -2.97 9.08
CA PRO A 155 -1.47 -2.88 7.63
C PRO A 155 -1.16 -1.45 7.19
N ALA A 156 -0.10 -1.31 6.39
CA ALA A 156 0.34 -0.03 5.89
C ALA A 156 -0.82 0.67 5.17
N PRO A 157 -0.99 2.00 5.32
CA PRO A 157 -2.15 2.71 4.78
C PRO A 157 -2.36 2.53 3.28
N TRP A 158 -1.27 2.29 2.53
CA TRP A 158 -1.31 2.09 1.07
C TRP A 158 -1.81 0.68 0.65
N LEU A 159 -1.83 -0.29 1.57
CA LEU A 159 -2.38 -1.63 1.35
C LEU A 159 -3.88 -1.70 1.56
N GLN A 160 -4.41 -0.75 2.32
CA GLN A 160 -5.84 -0.64 2.49
C GLN A 160 -6.41 -0.27 1.13
N PRO A 161 -7.54 -0.86 0.72
CA PRO A 161 -8.25 -0.32 -0.41
C PRO A 161 -8.40 1.17 -0.18
N THR A 162 -8.18 1.98 -1.22
CA THR A 162 -8.66 3.35 -1.24
C THR A 162 -10.13 3.21 -0.89
N GLN A 163 -10.47 3.36 0.39
CA GLN A 163 -11.85 3.40 0.79
C GLN A 163 -12.36 4.55 -0.08
N PRO A 164 -13.36 4.33 -0.97
CA PRO A 164 -14.09 5.49 -1.48
C PRO A 164 -14.41 6.26 -0.21
N ALA A 165 -13.85 7.47 -0.09
CA ALA A 165 -13.77 8.23 1.15
C ALA A 165 -15.01 7.92 1.95
N GLY A 166 -14.84 7.18 3.05
CA GLY A 166 -15.91 6.37 3.61
C GLY A 166 -17.21 7.15 3.54
N THR A 167 -18.24 6.56 2.96
CA THR A 167 -19.58 6.83 3.46
C THR A 167 -19.49 6.47 4.94
N ILE A 168 -19.03 7.43 5.76
CA ILE A 168 -19.59 7.62 7.08
C ILE A 168 -21.07 7.49 6.77
N PRO A 169 -21.83 6.55 7.35
CA PRO A 169 -23.26 6.79 7.38
C PRO A 169 -23.35 8.15 8.04
N SER A 170 -23.50 9.21 7.24
CA SER A 170 -24.07 10.44 7.69
C SER A 170 -25.39 9.93 8.18
N GLN A 171 -25.50 9.66 9.48
CA GLN A 171 -26.79 9.63 10.10
C GLN A 171 -27.43 10.90 9.56
N PRO A 172 -28.53 10.80 8.81
CA PRO A 172 -29.23 11.99 8.37
C PRO A 172 -29.30 12.89 9.59
N ALA A 173 -28.78 14.12 9.46
CA ALA A 173 -28.75 15.03 10.60
C ALA A 173 -30.16 14.95 11.24
N PRO A 174 -30.28 14.68 12.55
CA PRO A 174 -31.59 14.48 13.14
C PRO A 174 -32.45 15.71 12.87
N ALA A 175 -33.76 15.52 12.76
CA ALA A 175 -34.64 16.64 12.46
C ALA A 175 -34.49 17.73 13.54
N ASN A 176 -33.95 18.89 13.15
CA ASN A 176 -33.61 19.98 14.07
C ASN A 176 -33.36 21.31 13.31
N TRP A 177 -33.16 22.39 14.07
CA TRP A 177 -32.73 23.68 13.57
C TRP A 177 -31.22 23.72 13.35
N TYR A 178 -30.81 24.11 12.15
CA TYR A 178 -29.41 24.22 11.75
C TYR A 178 -29.18 25.57 11.03
N PRO A 179 -27.93 26.06 10.93
CA PRO A 179 -27.64 27.28 10.18
C PRO A 179 -28.18 27.21 8.74
N ASP A 180 -28.86 28.28 8.30
CA ASP A 180 -29.51 28.29 6.98
C ASP A 180 -28.46 28.17 5.85
N PRO A 181 -28.49 27.10 5.02
CA PRO A 181 -27.55 26.94 3.91
C PRO A 181 -27.68 28.05 2.86
N TYR A 182 -28.87 28.66 2.73
CA TYR A 182 -29.11 29.76 1.81
C TYR A 182 -28.67 31.12 2.39
N ARG A 183 -28.28 31.15 3.67
CA ARG A 183 -27.91 32.37 4.41
C ARG A 183 -28.96 33.49 4.31
N ARG A 184 -30.24 33.12 4.18
CA ARG A 184 -31.38 34.06 4.16
C ARG A 184 -31.97 34.26 5.55
N SER A 185 -31.70 33.35 6.49
CA SER A 185 -32.09 33.42 7.90
C SER A 185 -30.99 32.85 8.81
N GLU A 186 -31.10 33.03 10.13
CA GLU A 186 -30.09 32.50 11.07
C GLU A 186 -30.12 30.97 11.16
N LEU A 187 -31.33 30.39 11.25
CA LEU A 187 -31.55 28.94 11.30
C LEU A 187 -32.63 28.52 10.29
N ARG A 188 -32.51 27.31 9.76
CA ARG A 188 -33.53 26.61 8.98
C ARG A 188 -33.77 25.22 9.55
N TYR A 189 -34.99 24.73 9.46
CA TYR A 189 -35.34 23.41 9.95
C TYR A 189 -35.02 22.34 8.91
N TRP A 190 -34.21 21.36 9.30
CA TRP A 190 -33.95 20.13 8.56
C TRP A 190 -34.90 19.04 9.07
N ASP A 191 -35.61 18.35 8.19
CA ASP A 191 -36.60 17.31 8.59
C ASP A 191 -35.98 15.90 8.73
N GLY A 192 -34.67 15.76 8.58
CA GLY A 192 -33.98 14.48 8.50
C GLY A 192 -33.67 14.05 7.07
N SER A 193 -34.28 14.65 6.05
CA SER A 193 -34.06 14.29 4.64
C SER A 193 -33.89 15.50 3.72
N ARG A 194 -34.48 16.64 4.06
CA ARG A 194 -34.42 17.90 3.30
C ARG A 194 -34.58 19.12 4.19
N TRP A 195 -34.15 20.26 3.68
CA TRP A 195 -34.45 21.56 4.27
C TRP A 195 -35.92 21.90 4.05
N THR A 196 -36.59 22.36 5.09
CA THR A 196 -37.99 22.79 5.01
C THR A 196 -38.10 24.31 4.87
N PRO A 197 -39.29 24.84 4.50
CA PRO A 197 -39.51 26.29 4.48
C PRO A 197 -39.39 26.96 5.86
N HIS A 198 -39.37 26.21 6.96
CA HIS A 198 -39.31 26.81 8.30
C HIS A 198 -37.92 27.37 8.59
N VAL A 199 -37.87 28.65 8.93
CA VAL A 199 -36.67 29.39 9.33
C VAL A 199 -36.87 30.02 10.71
N SER A 200 -35.79 30.32 11.42
CA SER A 200 -35.80 31.08 12.67
C SER A 200 -34.74 32.17 12.62
N THR A 201 -35.10 33.38 13.03
CA THR A 201 -34.20 34.54 13.15
C THR A 201 -34.48 35.23 14.48
N ASN A 202 -33.47 35.42 15.33
CA ASN A 202 -33.61 35.91 16.70
C ASN A 202 -34.66 35.15 17.53
N GLY A 203 -34.79 33.84 17.29
CA GLY A 203 -35.77 32.98 17.98
C GLY A 203 -37.21 33.06 17.46
N ILE A 204 -37.48 33.89 16.45
CA ILE A 204 -38.81 34.01 15.81
C ILE A 204 -38.85 33.07 14.60
N THR A 205 -39.79 32.13 14.60
CA THR A 205 -39.99 31.21 13.48
C THR A 205 -40.85 31.81 12.38
N ALA A 206 -40.43 31.67 11.12
CA ALA A 206 -41.16 32.10 9.93
C ALA A 206 -41.08 31.04 8.82
N GLN A 207 -41.76 31.26 7.69
CA GLN A 207 -41.65 30.43 6.50
C GLN A 207 -40.96 31.20 5.38
N ASP A 208 -39.84 30.68 4.88
CA ASP A 208 -39.12 31.17 3.72
C ASP A 208 -39.15 30.10 2.60
N PRO A 209 -39.77 30.39 1.45
CA PRO A 209 -39.88 29.45 0.34
C PRO A 209 -38.51 29.01 -0.18
N ILE A 210 -38.35 27.70 -0.35
CA ILE A 210 -37.23 27.10 -1.08
C ILE A 210 -37.75 26.89 -2.50
N GLY A 211 -37.16 27.56 -3.49
CA GLY A 211 -37.53 27.35 -4.90
C GLY A 211 -37.37 25.87 -5.26
N GLN A 212 -38.38 25.29 -5.94
CA GLN A 212 -38.34 23.91 -6.41
C GLN A 212 -37.28 23.72 -7.50
#